data_AF-A0AA43DXM2-F1
#
_entry.id   AF-A0AA43DXM2-F1
#
_cell.length_a   1.000
_cell.length_b   1.000
_cell.length_c   1.000
_cell.angle_alpha   90.00
_cell.angle_beta   90.00
_cell.angle_gamma   90.00
#
_symmetry.space_group_name_H-M   'P 1'
#
loop_
_entity.id
_entity.type
_entity.pdbx_description
1 polymer ?
#
loop_
_entity_poly.entity_id
_entity_poly.type
_entity_poly.pdbx_seq_one_letter_code
_entity_poly.pdbx_strand_id
1 'polypeptide(L)'
;MATSVGISLTVTLPTQAASDAAVVTSWGRVIEPSSPPVCKQIQATLTPRNGSLDSVDSAALDSRPDQDRIQSAIDGCAAGQAVQLVKGTGDNSAFLSGPLQLKSGVTLWVDEGVTLFASRNPRDYDNGKGTCGVTTVANQDACSALISAKNTRASGVIGKGVIDGRGGSLLTSGANANVHSWWDLVYQKTLSNAYQQKPRLIQVSGGTDFVIHGLTLQNAPDFNIVTDGVTGVTVWGIKILTPSRVYTVEGYRCPTGSTPDQKTPGTCFTPETVKNTDGFDPGQSNKVLLAYSYISTGDDNVAIKSSRLPGSRDLMFAHNHFYYGHGLSIGSETNGGAHNVSVVDLAADGADSQDGIGLRIKSGAKSGGTVDSVSYANICMRNVKFPLVFDTHYGSASGTSYPDFSGITVKGFHYLGSPRFGGGKTTFGGYNDNGQKRPISITLDNVVFDGTQPSFTGLTSTHFILGPGPVSFANKLVPSIKDDVTVTGSPGNGTPVDCTAAFVPMKSVVPEAPF
;
A
#
# COMPACT_ATOMS: atom_id res chain seq x y z
N MET A 1 70.42 4.82 11.71
CA MET A 1 69.18 5.61 11.70
C MET A 1 68.20 4.92 10.76
N ALA A 2 67.13 4.33 11.28
CA ALA A 2 66.06 3.76 10.46
C ALA A 2 64.79 4.55 10.77
N THR A 3 64.27 5.26 9.78
CA THR A 3 63.05 6.07 9.87
C THR A 3 61.85 5.19 9.55
N SER A 4 61.01 4.96 10.56
CA SER A 4 59.67 4.37 10.43
C SER A 4 58.70 5.45 9.94
N VAL A 5 57.98 5.17 8.85
CA VAL A 5 56.86 5.98 8.37
C VAL A 5 55.57 5.34 8.89
N GLY A 6 54.92 5.99 9.85
CA GLY A 6 53.60 5.60 10.34
C GLY A 6 52.51 6.08 9.39
N ILE A 7 51.75 5.15 8.83
CA ILE A 7 50.51 5.45 8.09
C ILE A 7 49.39 5.55 9.11
N SER A 8 48.84 6.76 9.29
CA SER A 8 47.66 7.00 10.12
C SER A 8 46.41 6.71 9.30
N LEU A 9 45.67 5.66 9.66
CA LEU A 9 44.39 5.31 9.04
C LEU A 9 43.27 6.12 9.73
N THR A 10 42.82 7.20 9.11
CA THR A 10 41.61 7.92 9.54
C THR A 10 40.37 7.11 9.17
N VAL A 11 39.73 6.51 10.18
CA VAL A 11 38.39 5.92 10.05
C VAL A 11 37.38 7.06 10.03
N THR A 12 36.87 7.40 8.84
CA THR A 12 35.65 8.21 8.71
C THR A 12 34.46 7.37 9.14
N LEU A 13 33.87 7.71 10.29
CA LEU A 13 32.57 7.21 10.71
C LEU A 13 31.51 7.57 9.65
N PRO A 14 30.51 6.72 9.40
CA PRO A 14 29.45 7.04 8.46
C PRO A 14 28.68 8.26 8.98
N THR A 15 28.51 9.24 8.10
CA THR A 15 27.62 10.40 8.31
C THR A 15 26.25 9.90 8.74
N GLN A 16 25.77 10.39 9.88
CA GLN A 16 24.40 10.21 10.35
C GLN A 16 23.46 10.54 9.18
N ALA A 17 22.61 9.58 8.77
CA ALA A 17 21.62 9.84 7.73
C ALA A 17 20.82 11.09 8.13
N ALA A 18 20.69 12.05 7.22
CA ALA A 18 19.93 13.27 7.50
C ALA A 18 18.49 12.86 7.86
N SER A 19 17.96 13.41 8.96
CA SER A 19 16.57 13.19 9.34
C SER A 19 15.63 13.67 8.24
N ASP A 20 14.55 12.94 7.99
CA ASP A 20 13.53 13.34 7.03
C ASP A 20 12.97 14.72 7.36
N ALA A 21 12.67 15.52 6.34
CA ALA A 21 12.11 16.84 6.54
C ALA A 21 10.66 16.76 7.05
N ALA A 22 10.25 17.75 7.83
CA ALA A 22 8.85 17.86 8.25
C ALA A 22 7.93 18.04 7.03
N VAL A 23 6.78 17.37 7.03
CA VAL A 23 5.76 17.52 6.00
C VAL A 23 4.76 18.58 6.44
N VAL A 24 4.48 19.55 5.56
CA VAL A 24 3.47 20.59 5.78
C VAL A 24 2.18 20.17 5.09
N THR A 25 1.14 19.94 5.88
CA THR A 25 -0.20 19.54 5.40
C THR A 25 -1.21 20.67 5.61
N SER A 26 -2.43 20.54 5.08
CA SER A 26 -3.51 21.49 5.36
C SER A 26 -3.97 21.49 6.82
N TRP A 27 -3.64 20.44 7.59
CA TRP A 27 -4.02 20.31 9.01
C TRP A 27 -2.85 20.54 9.98
N GLY A 28 -1.65 20.84 9.49
CA GLY A 28 -0.51 21.21 10.33
C GLY A 28 0.84 20.71 9.82
N ARG A 29 1.88 21.00 10.58
CA ARG A 29 3.23 20.47 10.33
C ARG A 29 3.37 19.13 11.04
N VAL A 30 3.66 18.07 10.30
CA VAL A 30 3.94 16.73 10.83
C VAL A 30 5.44 16.46 10.73
N ILE A 31 6.04 16.01 11.82
CA ILE A 31 7.46 15.61 11.87
C ILE A 31 7.56 14.09 11.98
N GLU A 32 8.76 13.56 11.74
CA GLU A 32 9.05 12.15 11.96
C GLU A 32 8.61 11.72 13.38
N PRO A 33 7.80 10.65 13.52
CA PRO A 33 7.35 10.19 14.81
C PRO A 33 8.49 9.80 15.75
N SER A 34 8.35 10.13 17.04
CA SER A 34 9.30 9.72 18.09
C SER A 34 8.83 8.46 18.81
N SER A 35 9.77 7.62 19.25
CA SER A 35 9.44 6.45 20.08
C SER A 35 9.01 6.84 21.50
N PRO A 36 7.94 6.25 22.07
CA PRO A 36 7.55 6.47 23.45
C PRO A 36 8.43 5.66 24.43
N PRO A 37 8.40 6.00 25.74
CA PRO A 37 9.04 5.18 26.78
C PRO A 37 8.52 3.74 26.81
N VAL A 38 9.40 2.78 27.04
CA VAL A 38 9.06 1.36 27.08
C VAL A 38 8.52 0.97 28.46
N CYS A 39 7.31 0.42 28.52
CA CYS A 39 6.72 -0.14 29.75
C CYS A 39 7.15 -1.60 29.98
N LYS A 40 7.32 -2.36 28.89
CA LYS A 40 7.68 -3.77 28.93
C LYS A 40 8.52 -4.16 27.73
N GLN A 41 9.68 -4.74 27.98
CA GLN A 41 10.42 -5.49 26.99
C GLN A 41 10.02 -6.96 27.05
N ILE A 42 9.83 -7.55 25.88
CA ILE A 42 9.56 -8.97 25.70
C ILE A 42 10.67 -9.53 24.81
N GLN A 43 11.36 -10.57 25.27
CA GLN A 43 12.43 -11.22 24.51
C GLN A 43 11.86 -12.29 23.57
N ALA A 44 12.40 -12.35 22.36
CA ALA A 44 12.12 -13.42 21.41
C ALA A 44 12.58 -14.78 21.96
N THR A 45 11.84 -15.83 21.65
CA THR A 45 12.15 -17.21 22.05
C THR A 45 12.29 -18.14 20.84
N LEU A 46 11.96 -17.65 19.64
CA LEU A 46 11.99 -18.41 18.40
C LEU A 46 13.15 -17.94 17.52
N THR A 47 13.74 -18.88 16.80
CA THR A 47 14.79 -18.62 15.80
C THR A 47 14.24 -18.94 14.41
N PRO A 48 14.12 -17.96 13.49
CA PRO A 48 13.71 -18.22 12.13
C PRO A 48 14.79 -19.01 11.37
N ARG A 49 14.37 -19.91 10.48
CA ARG A 49 15.26 -20.66 9.58
C ARG A 49 14.99 -20.20 8.16
N ASN A 50 16.03 -19.70 7.48
CA ASN A 50 15.94 -19.13 6.13
C ASN A 50 14.84 -18.05 6.01
N GLY A 51 14.71 -17.19 7.04
CA GLY A 51 13.72 -16.12 7.09
C GLY A 51 12.29 -16.57 7.38
N SER A 52 12.05 -17.83 7.75
CA SER A 52 10.70 -18.36 8.01
C SER A 52 10.60 -19.13 9.33
N LEU A 53 9.38 -19.21 9.87
CA LEU A 53 8.99 -20.08 10.98
C LEU A 53 8.16 -21.30 10.54
N ASP A 54 8.01 -21.58 9.25
CA ASP A 54 7.15 -22.66 8.73
C ASP A 54 7.52 -24.06 9.25
N SER A 55 8.81 -24.28 9.54
CA SER A 55 9.30 -25.53 10.14
C SER A 55 9.02 -25.63 11.65
N VAL A 56 8.75 -24.50 12.31
CA VAL A 56 8.60 -24.40 13.78
C VAL A 56 7.14 -24.61 14.18
N ASP A 57 6.17 -24.06 13.44
CA ASP A 57 4.73 -24.10 13.78
C ASP A 57 3.93 -25.13 12.96
N SER A 58 4.58 -26.23 12.58
CA SER A 58 3.95 -27.30 11.79
C SER A 58 2.83 -28.04 12.52
N ALA A 59 2.71 -27.89 13.84
CA ALA A 59 1.63 -28.43 14.67
C ALA A 59 0.62 -27.34 15.07
N ALA A 60 -0.68 -27.58 14.82
CA ALA A 60 -1.75 -26.59 15.06
C ALA A 60 -1.95 -26.17 16.53
N LEU A 61 -1.42 -26.92 17.51
CA LEU A 61 -1.54 -26.61 18.93
C LEU A 61 -0.57 -25.51 19.40
N ASP A 62 0.45 -25.17 18.61
CA ASP A 62 1.47 -24.16 18.94
C ASP A 62 1.50 -23.04 17.90
N SER A 63 0.33 -22.65 17.39
CA SER A 63 0.22 -21.69 16.28
C SER A 63 0.42 -20.23 16.68
N ARG A 64 0.46 -19.92 17.98
CA ARG A 64 0.61 -18.55 18.51
C ARG A 64 1.22 -18.48 19.93
N PRO A 65 2.38 -19.09 20.19
CA PRO A 65 2.99 -19.18 21.51
C PRO A 65 3.19 -17.82 22.20
N ASP A 66 3.28 -16.73 21.43
CA ASP A 66 3.58 -15.41 21.96
C ASP A 66 2.36 -14.51 22.16
N GLN A 67 1.18 -14.91 21.68
CA GLN A 67 0.00 -14.05 21.68
C GLN A 67 -0.36 -13.59 23.10
N ASP A 68 -0.54 -14.52 24.04
CA ASP A 68 -1.02 -14.20 25.39
C ASP A 68 -0.03 -13.31 26.15
N ARG A 69 1.28 -13.54 25.99
CA ARG A 69 2.31 -12.73 26.68
C ARG A 69 2.45 -11.34 26.07
N ILE A 70 2.28 -11.18 24.75
CA ILE A 70 2.27 -9.88 24.09
C ILE A 70 1.00 -9.12 24.47
N GLN A 71 -0.17 -9.76 24.39
CA GLN A 71 -1.44 -9.14 24.73
C GLN A 71 -1.47 -8.69 26.20
N SER A 72 -1.02 -9.55 27.13
CA SER A 72 -0.95 -9.20 28.55
C SER A 72 -0.04 -7.98 28.81
N ALA A 73 1.06 -7.84 28.05
CA ALA A 73 1.93 -6.68 28.15
C ALA A 73 1.27 -5.41 27.61
N ILE A 74 0.52 -5.50 26.49
CA ILE A 74 -0.24 -4.38 25.93
C ILE A 74 -1.30 -3.91 26.93
N ASP A 75 -2.05 -4.84 27.51
CA ASP A 75 -3.13 -4.56 28.47
C ASP A 75 -2.60 -3.88 29.74
N GLY A 76 -1.43 -4.34 30.21
CA GLY A 76 -0.74 -3.82 31.40
C GLY A 76 0.04 -2.52 31.18
N CYS A 77 0.23 -2.08 29.93
CA CYS A 77 0.95 -0.85 29.62
C CYS A 77 0.09 0.39 29.90
N ALA A 78 0.71 1.45 30.43
CA ALA A 78 0.03 2.74 30.60
C ALA A 78 -0.02 3.52 29.29
N ALA A 79 -0.96 4.47 29.20
CA ALA A 79 -1.03 5.37 28.05
C ALA A 79 0.24 6.22 27.91
N GLY A 80 0.70 6.41 26.68
CA GLY A 80 1.96 7.09 26.34
C GLY A 80 3.19 6.18 26.38
N GLN A 81 3.03 4.86 26.53
CA GLN A 81 4.14 3.91 26.63
C GLN A 81 4.10 2.83 25.54
N ALA A 82 5.22 2.11 25.37
CA ALA A 82 5.37 1.03 24.41
C ALA A 82 5.64 -0.34 25.04
N VAL A 83 5.07 -1.38 24.44
CA VAL A 83 5.56 -2.76 24.57
C VAL A 83 6.59 -2.99 23.47
N GLN A 84 7.82 -3.33 23.84
CA GLN A 84 8.92 -3.53 22.89
C GLN A 84 9.26 -5.01 22.75
N LEU A 85 9.17 -5.52 21.53
CA LEU A 85 9.61 -6.87 21.15
C LEU A 85 11.09 -6.80 20.75
N VAL A 86 11.96 -7.46 21.51
CA VAL A 86 13.42 -7.42 21.35
C VAL A 86 13.99 -8.81 21.08
N LYS A 87 15.23 -8.87 20.56
CA LYS A 87 15.96 -10.14 20.43
C LYS A 87 16.11 -10.84 21.79
N GLY A 88 16.09 -12.16 21.76
CA GLY A 88 16.33 -13.02 22.90
C GLY A 88 17.79 -13.42 23.03
N THR A 89 18.02 -14.52 23.74
CA THR A 89 19.33 -15.15 23.85
C THR A 89 19.71 -15.89 22.57
N GLY A 90 21.00 -15.93 22.24
CA GLY A 90 21.50 -16.60 21.03
C GLY A 90 20.91 -16.01 19.75
N ASP A 91 20.42 -16.87 18.86
CA ASP A 91 19.84 -16.49 17.57
C ASP A 91 18.33 -16.19 17.63
N ASN A 92 17.75 -16.15 18.84
CA ASN A 92 16.31 -15.90 18.99
C ASN A 92 15.96 -14.47 18.58
N SER A 93 15.23 -14.34 17.48
CA SER A 93 14.88 -13.06 16.88
C SER A 93 13.43 -13.00 16.39
N ALA A 94 12.62 -14.00 16.72
CA ALA A 94 11.26 -14.12 16.22
C ALA A 94 10.20 -14.30 17.32
N PHE A 95 9.01 -13.79 17.00
CA PHE A 95 7.76 -13.99 17.72
C PHE A 95 6.72 -14.59 16.77
N LEU A 96 5.81 -15.41 17.27
CA LEU A 96 4.69 -15.98 16.55
C LEU A 96 3.37 -15.72 17.29
N SER A 97 2.46 -14.98 16.65
CA SER A 97 1.21 -14.54 17.26
C SER A 97 0.01 -14.71 16.34
N GLY A 98 -1.16 -14.96 16.95
CA GLY A 98 -2.46 -14.66 16.36
C GLY A 98 -2.84 -13.19 16.60
N PRO A 99 -4.14 -12.84 16.48
CA PRO A 99 -4.63 -11.47 16.65
C PRO A 99 -4.21 -10.81 17.97
N LEU A 100 -3.74 -9.57 17.86
CA LEU A 100 -3.41 -8.66 18.96
C LEU A 100 -4.31 -7.43 18.91
N GLN A 101 -4.78 -6.98 20.07
CA GLN A 101 -5.62 -5.81 20.24
C GLN A 101 -4.85 -4.70 20.95
N LEU A 102 -4.64 -3.59 20.26
CA LEU A 102 -4.05 -2.39 20.85
C LEU A 102 -5.07 -1.64 21.71
N LYS A 103 -4.55 -1.06 22.80
CA LYS A 103 -5.26 -0.20 23.73
C LYS A 103 -4.92 1.27 23.47
N SER A 104 -5.85 2.19 23.78
CA SER A 104 -5.59 3.64 23.71
C SER A 104 -4.32 4.02 24.47
N GLY A 105 -3.48 4.83 23.84
CA GLY A 105 -2.23 5.31 24.38
C GLY A 105 -1.07 4.32 24.30
N VAL A 106 -1.29 3.07 23.89
CA VAL A 106 -0.25 2.03 23.91
C VAL A 106 0.30 1.83 22.50
N THR A 107 1.64 1.74 22.42
CA THR A 107 2.36 1.46 21.17
C THR A 107 2.95 0.05 21.21
N LEU A 108 2.83 -0.70 20.12
CA LEU A 108 3.61 -1.92 19.91
C LEU A 108 4.88 -1.56 19.13
N TRP A 109 6.05 -1.89 19.68
CA TRP A 109 7.34 -1.62 19.07
C TRP A 109 8.03 -2.94 18.69
N VAL A 110 8.23 -3.19 17.39
CA VAL A 110 9.04 -4.33 16.89
C VAL A 110 10.45 -3.85 16.61
N ASP A 111 11.43 -4.32 17.39
CA ASP A 111 12.79 -3.80 17.36
C ASP A 111 13.60 -4.25 16.13
N GLU A 112 14.72 -3.58 15.87
CA GLU A 112 15.58 -3.89 14.72
C GLU A 112 16.09 -5.34 14.76
N GLY A 113 15.97 -6.04 13.64
CA GLY A 113 16.33 -7.45 13.52
C GLY A 113 15.42 -8.41 14.28
N VAL A 114 14.23 -7.96 14.70
CA VAL A 114 13.15 -8.80 15.24
C VAL A 114 12.04 -8.95 14.21
N THR A 115 11.46 -10.15 14.11
CA THR A 115 10.28 -10.41 13.28
C THR A 115 9.10 -10.88 14.12
N LEU A 116 7.95 -10.21 13.96
CA LEU A 116 6.65 -10.70 14.41
C LEU A 116 5.98 -11.45 13.25
N PHE A 117 5.92 -12.77 13.37
CA PHE A 117 5.26 -13.64 12.41
C PHE A 117 3.78 -13.85 12.78
N ALA A 118 2.94 -13.80 11.76
CA ALA A 118 1.53 -14.17 11.85
C ALA A 118 1.37 -15.70 11.97
N SER A 119 0.40 -16.14 12.75
CA SER A 119 -0.09 -17.52 12.71
C SER A 119 -0.60 -17.87 11.30
N ARG A 120 -0.39 -19.13 10.88
CA ARG A 120 -0.98 -19.70 9.65
C ARG A 120 -2.26 -20.49 9.90
N ASN A 121 -2.74 -20.53 11.13
CA ASN A 121 -3.92 -21.28 11.53
C ASN A 121 -5.16 -20.38 11.41
N PRO A 122 -6.08 -20.63 10.46
CA PRO A 122 -7.25 -19.77 10.29
C PRO A 122 -8.16 -19.66 11.52
N ARG A 123 -8.17 -20.68 12.38
CA ARG A 123 -8.96 -20.67 13.63
C ARG A 123 -8.50 -19.62 14.62
N ASP A 124 -7.24 -19.17 14.53
CA ASP A 124 -6.72 -18.13 15.42
C ASP A 124 -7.31 -16.74 15.07
N TYR A 125 -7.76 -16.55 13.83
CA TYR A 125 -8.30 -15.29 13.33
C TYR A 125 -9.82 -15.28 13.26
N ASP A 126 -10.48 -16.44 13.29
CA ASP A 126 -11.93 -16.53 13.13
C ASP A 126 -12.66 -15.71 14.20
N ASN A 127 -13.51 -14.78 13.77
CA ASN A 127 -14.23 -13.86 14.66
C ASN A 127 -15.62 -14.38 15.08
N GLY A 128 -15.84 -15.69 15.00
CA GLY A 128 -17.08 -16.37 15.36
C GLY A 128 -18.00 -16.67 14.17
N LYS A 129 -17.57 -16.36 12.94
CA LYS A 129 -18.30 -16.70 11.71
C LYS A 129 -18.03 -18.12 11.22
N GLY A 130 -16.92 -18.74 11.65
CA GLY A 130 -16.54 -20.11 11.28
C GLY A 130 -16.09 -20.28 9.83
N THR A 131 -15.81 -19.18 9.13
CA THR A 131 -15.48 -19.16 7.69
C THR A 131 -14.14 -18.50 7.39
N CYS A 132 -13.30 -18.20 8.40
CA CYS A 132 -11.95 -17.74 8.14
C CYS A 132 -11.09 -18.84 7.46
N GLY A 133 -10.31 -18.48 6.43
CA GLY A 133 -9.45 -19.42 5.69
C GLY A 133 -10.15 -20.21 4.59
N VAL A 134 -11.36 -19.81 4.19
CA VAL A 134 -12.09 -20.40 3.05
C VAL A 134 -12.69 -19.33 2.13
N THR A 135 -13.26 -19.76 1.01
CA THR A 135 -14.05 -18.90 0.11
C THR A 135 -15.54 -19.02 0.37
N THR A 136 -16.26 -17.90 0.35
CA THR A 136 -17.71 -17.80 0.60
C THR A 136 -18.44 -17.11 -0.56
N VAL A 137 -19.77 -17.22 -0.64
CA VAL A 137 -20.59 -16.56 -1.71
C VAL A 137 -20.82 -15.06 -1.48
N ALA A 138 -20.45 -14.55 -0.30
CA ALA A 138 -20.55 -13.14 0.06
C ALA A 138 -19.36 -12.79 0.97
N ASN A 139 -18.93 -11.52 0.97
CA ASN A 139 -17.92 -11.07 1.92
C ASN A 139 -18.52 -11.05 3.33
N GLN A 140 -18.02 -11.91 4.21
CA GLN A 140 -18.49 -12.04 5.60
C GLN A 140 -17.60 -11.31 6.61
N ASP A 141 -16.43 -10.82 6.17
CA ASP A 141 -15.39 -10.25 7.04
C ASP A 141 -15.08 -11.17 8.23
N ALA A 142 -14.80 -12.45 7.94
CA ALA A 142 -14.77 -13.53 8.95
C ALA A 142 -13.45 -13.65 9.73
N CYS A 143 -12.41 -12.91 9.33
CA CYS A 143 -11.08 -12.98 9.94
C CYS A 143 -10.74 -11.66 10.63
N SER A 144 -10.34 -11.73 11.90
CA SER A 144 -9.68 -10.63 12.61
C SER A 144 -8.31 -10.33 11.97
N ALA A 145 -7.86 -9.08 12.01
CA ALA A 145 -6.52 -8.72 11.58
C ALA A 145 -5.46 -9.21 12.59
N LEU A 146 -4.19 -9.35 12.17
CA LEU A 146 -3.08 -9.67 13.08
C LEU A 146 -2.92 -8.60 14.17
N ILE A 147 -2.95 -7.32 13.80
CA ILE A 147 -2.95 -6.21 14.74
C ILE A 147 -4.20 -5.38 14.52
N SER A 148 -4.99 -5.21 15.58
CA SER A 148 -6.24 -4.46 15.55
C SER A 148 -6.22 -3.33 16.57
N ALA A 149 -6.78 -2.17 16.20
CA ALA A 149 -6.96 -1.03 17.10
C ALA A 149 -8.34 -0.43 16.87
N LYS A 150 -9.24 -0.56 17.85
CA LYS A 150 -10.63 -0.11 17.73
C LYS A 150 -10.92 1.03 18.68
N ASN A 151 -11.35 2.18 18.15
CA ASN A 151 -11.67 3.39 18.88
C ASN A 151 -10.54 3.86 19.82
N THR A 152 -9.28 3.63 19.41
CA THR A 152 -8.12 4.00 20.21
C THR A 152 -7.74 5.46 20.02
N ARG A 153 -7.14 6.07 21.03
CA ARG A 153 -6.51 7.39 20.93
C ARG A 153 -5.02 7.28 21.18
N ALA A 154 -4.18 7.93 20.35
CA ALA A 154 -2.74 8.03 20.56
C ALA A 154 -2.03 6.67 20.72
N SER A 155 -2.37 5.70 19.87
CA SER A 155 -1.73 4.38 19.81
C SER A 155 -0.94 4.21 18.52
N GLY A 156 -0.12 3.16 18.43
CA GLY A 156 0.66 2.94 17.23
C GLY A 156 1.37 1.60 17.15
N VAL A 157 1.98 1.38 15.98
CA VAL A 157 2.89 0.25 15.74
C VAL A 157 4.16 0.81 15.13
N ILE A 158 5.30 0.69 15.81
CA ILE A 158 6.55 1.32 15.40
C ILE A 158 7.72 0.35 15.42
N GLY A 159 8.86 0.82 14.95
CA GLY A 159 10.15 0.18 15.11
C GLY A 159 10.80 -0.11 13.77
N LYS A 160 11.94 -0.78 13.79
CA LYS A 160 12.71 -1.13 12.58
C LYS A 160 12.69 -2.63 12.28
N GLY A 161 11.86 -3.38 13.01
CA GLY A 161 11.66 -4.80 12.79
C GLY A 161 10.71 -5.10 11.63
N VAL A 162 10.39 -6.39 11.51
CA VAL A 162 9.54 -6.93 10.44
C VAL A 162 8.23 -7.44 11.04
N ILE A 163 7.12 -7.20 10.35
CA ILE A 163 5.85 -7.90 10.58
C ILE A 163 5.58 -8.74 9.32
N ASP A 164 5.59 -10.06 9.46
CA ASP A 164 5.43 -11.01 8.35
C ASP A 164 4.09 -11.74 8.46
N GLY A 165 3.20 -11.46 7.49
CA GLY A 165 1.87 -12.04 7.39
C GLY A 165 1.81 -13.49 6.90
N ARG A 166 2.91 -14.01 6.33
CA ARG A 166 3.03 -15.39 5.81
C ARG A 166 1.91 -15.80 4.85
N GLY A 167 1.46 -14.86 4.01
CA GLY A 167 0.35 -15.06 3.08
C GLY A 167 0.55 -16.21 2.08
N GLY A 168 1.80 -16.46 1.67
CA GLY A 168 2.16 -17.55 0.75
C GLY A 168 2.50 -18.88 1.40
N SER A 169 2.48 -18.96 2.74
CA SER A 169 2.74 -20.22 3.44
C SER A 169 1.46 -21.05 3.54
N LEU A 170 1.60 -22.38 3.45
CA LEU A 170 0.47 -23.29 3.58
C LEU A 170 -0.22 -23.12 4.94
N LEU A 171 -1.55 -23.12 4.93
CA LEU A 171 -2.39 -23.05 6.12
C LEU A 171 -2.20 -24.32 6.97
N THR A 172 -2.34 -24.19 8.28
CA THR A 172 -2.11 -25.32 9.22
C THR A 172 -3.39 -25.94 9.78
N SER A 173 -4.56 -25.36 9.48
CA SER A 173 -5.86 -25.92 9.90
C SER A 173 -7.00 -25.57 8.93
N GLY A 174 -8.19 -26.12 9.18
CA GLY A 174 -9.38 -25.90 8.35
C GLY A 174 -9.36 -26.74 7.06
N ALA A 175 -10.29 -26.45 6.16
CA ALA A 175 -10.47 -27.20 4.91
C ALA A 175 -9.28 -27.10 3.94
N ASN A 176 -8.42 -26.09 4.14
CA ASN A 176 -7.26 -25.79 3.29
C ASN A 176 -5.91 -26.18 3.92
N ALA A 177 -5.93 -26.85 5.07
CA ALA A 177 -4.71 -27.23 5.81
C ALA A 177 -3.74 -28.06 4.96
N ASN A 178 -2.49 -27.64 4.87
CA ASN A 178 -1.40 -28.28 4.11
C ASN A 178 -1.68 -28.44 2.60
N VAL A 179 -2.71 -27.79 2.07
CA VAL A 179 -3.05 -27.82 0.65
C VAL A 179 -2.89 -26.45 0.03
N HIS A 180 -3.44 -25.41 0.67
CA HIS A 180 -3.45 -24.05 0.13
C HIS A 180 -2.89 -23.06 1.15
N SER A 181 -2.30 -21.99 0.64
CA SER A 181 -1.94 -20.77 1.36
C SER A 181 -3.09 -19.77 1.40
N TRP A 182 -2.92 -18.65 2.09
CA TRP A 182 -3.89 -17.55 2.04
C TRP A 182 -4.03 -16.96 0.63
N TRP A 183 -2.94 -16.87 -0.13
CA TRP A 183 -2.95 -16.33 -1.49
C TRP A 183 -3.60 -17.27 -2.50
N ASP A 184 -3.60 -18.58 -2.25
CA ASP A 184 -4.29 -19.54 -3.12
C ASP A 184 -5.81 -19.38 -3.10
N LEU A 185 -6.38 -18.82 -2.03
CA LEU A 185 -7.84 -18.71 -1.87
C LEU A 185 -8.49 -17.90 -3.00
N VAL A 186 -7.78 -16.96 -3.62
CA VAL A 186 -8.31 -16.16 -4.74
C VAL A 186 -8.52 -16.99 -6.02
N TYR A 187 -7.77 -18.10 -6.14
CA TYR A 187 -7.82 -18.98 -7.30
C TYR A 187 -8.80 -20.15 -7.13
N GLN A 188 -9.31 -20.38 -5.92
CA GLN A 188 -10.29 -21.43 -5.65
C GLN A 188 -11.66 -21.06 -6.25
N LYS A 189 -11.92 -21.49 -7.48
CA LYS A 189 -13.20 -21.30 -8.19
C LYS A 189 -14.20 -22.42 -7.92
N THR A 190 -14.41 -22.78 -6.66
CA THR A 190 -15.48 -23.74 -6.31
C THR A 190 -16.87 -23.08 -6.31
N LEU A 191 -16.94 -21.74 -6.32
CA LEU A 191 -18.16 -20.94 -6.28
C LEU A 191 -18.12 -19.79 -7.33
N SER A 192 -19.25 -19.48 -7.96
CA SER A 192 -19.39 -18.24 -8.73
C SER A 192 -19.40 -17.05 -7.76
N ASN A 193 -18.59 -16.02 -8.03
CA ASN A 193 -18.43 -14.82 -7.16
C ASN A 193 -17.92 -15.14 -5.73
N ALA A 194 -16.88 -15.97 -5.62
CA ALA A 194 -16.31 -16.32 -4.33
C ALA A 194 -15.51 -15.16 -3.69
N TYR A 195 -15.75 -14.91 -2.40
CA TYR A 195 -15.03 -13.96 -1.56
C TYR A 195 -14.10 -14.70 -0.62
N GLN A 196 -12.82 -14.37 -0.66
CA GLN A 196 -11.80 -14.97 0.19
C GLN A 196 -11.93 -14.38 1.60
N GLN A 197 -11.93 -15.24 2.61
CA GLN A 197 -11.90 -14.81 4.01
C GLN A 197 -10.46 -14.92 4.51
N LYS A 198 -9.74 -13.79 4.52
CA LYS A 198 -8.32 -13.69 4.87
C LYS A 198 -8.10 -12.61 5.94
N PRO A 199 -7.15 -12.80 6.88
CA PRO A 199 -6.82 -11.77 7.84
C PRO A 199 -6.01 -10.64 7.18
N ARG A 200 -6.36 -9.39 7.50
CA ARG A 200 -5.52 -8.22 7.21
C ARG A 200 -4.31 -8.20 8.15
N LEU A 201 -3.26 -7.47 7.79
CA LEU A 201 -2.10 -7.34 8.68
C LEU A 201 -2.37 -6.35 9.81
N ILE A 202 -2.74 -5.11 9.49
CA ILE A 202 -3.08 -4.06 10.47
C ILE A 202 -4.43 -3.44 10.14
N GLN A 203 -5.36 -3.47 11.10
CA GLN A 203 -6.68 -2.84 11.02
C GLN A 203 -6.88 -1.82 12.14
N VAL A 204 -7.13 -0.57 11.78
CA VAL A 204 -7.52 0.48 12.72
C VAL A 204 -8.94 0.92 12.39
N SER A 205 -9.83 0.96 13.38
CA SER A 205 -11.24 1.29 13.17
C SER A 205 -11.71 2.30 14.20
N GLY A 206 -12.08 3.49 13.75
CA GLY A 206 -12.41 4.62 14.61
C GLY A 206 -11.21 5.14 15.40
N GLY A 207 -11.45 6.16 16.23
CA GLY A 207 -10.42 6.72 17.09
C GLY A 207 -9.60 7.84 16.46
N THR A 208 -8.50 8.20 17.12
CA THR A 208 -7.70 9.39 16.80
C THR A 208 -6.20 9.16 17.01
N ASP A 209 -5.39 9.87 16.24
CA ASP A 209 -3.93 9.95 16.42
C ASP A 209 -3.27 8.54 16.42
N PHE A 210 -3.34 7.85 15.29
CA PHE A 210 -2.68 6.55 15.10
C PHE A 210 -1.36 6.70 14.32
N VAL A 211 -0.30 6.07 14.81
CA VAL A 211 1.04 6.13 14.20
C VAL A 211 1.50 4.76 13.73
N ILE A 212 2.02 4.69 12.50
CA ILE A 212 2.83 3.57 12.01
C ILE A 212 4.18 4.14 11.55
N HIS A 213 5.29 3.64 12.09
CA HIS A 213 6.61 4.24 11.82
C HIS A 213 7.74 3.22 11.70
N GLY A 214 8.52 3.32 10.63
CA GLY A 214 9.83 2.67 10.43
C GLY A 214 9.81 1.18 10.08
N LEU A 215 8.66 0.52 10.18
CA LEU A 215 8.52 -0.93 10.07
C LEU A 215 8.68 -1.44 8.64
N THR A 216 9.05 -2.71 8.54
CA THR A 216 8.91 -3.48 7.31
C THR A 216 7.72 -4.43 7.42
N LEU A 217 6.74 -4.30 6.53
CA LEU A 217 5.58 -5.20 6.42
C LEU A 217 5.80 -6.15 5.25
N GLN A 218 5.64 -7.44 5.48
CA GLN A 218 5.87 -8.47 4.47
C GLN A 218 4.70 -9.43 4.38
N ASN A 219 4.48 -9.94 3.17
CA ASN A 219 3.64 -11.09 2.88
C ASN A 219 2.24 -11.05 3.52
N ALA A 220 1.55 -9.91 3.50
CA ALA A 220 0.22 -9.82 4.06
C ALA A 220 -0.74 -10.83 3.36
N PRO A 221 -1.56 -11.60 4.11
CA PRO A 221 -2.55 -12.48 3.52
C PRO A 221 -3.61 -11.72 2.71
N ASP A 222 -4.03 -10.57 3.24
CA ASP A 222 -4.94 -9.60 2.64
C ASP A 222 -4.26 -8.20 2.62
N PHE A 223 -5.01 -7.11 2.77
CA PHE A 223 -4.47 -5.74 2.84
C PHE A 223 -3.47 -5.58 4.01
N ASN A 224 -2.42 -4.80 3.77
CA ASN A 224 -1.36 -4.56 4.75
C ASN A 224 -1.84 -3.59 5.86
N ILE A 225 -2.32 -2.40 5.49
CA ILE A 225 -2.79 -1.40 6.45
C ILE A 225 -4.17 -0.91 6.01
N VAL A 226 -5.14 -1.00 6.92
CA VAL A 226 -6.47 -0.41 6.72
C VAL A 226 -6.81 0.50 7.88
N THR A 227 -7.25 1.72 7.57
CA THR A 227 -7.82 2.64 8.57
C THR A 227 -9.25 2.95 8.18
N ASP A 228 -10.22 2.66 9.04
CA ASP A 228 -11.65 2.91 8.80
C ASP A 228 -12.21 3.91 9.81
N GLY A 229 -12.55 5.13 9.37
CA GLY A 229 -13.14 6.14 10.23
C GLY A 229 -12.19 6.76 11.26
N VAL A 230 -10.88 6.80 10.96
CA VAL A 230 -9.85 7.30 11.89
C VAL A 230 -9.55 8.76 11.59
N THR A 231 -9.36 9.60 12.61
CA THR A 231 -8.91 10.99 12.43
C THR A 231 -7.48 11.18 12.95
N GLY A 232 -6.56 11.62 12.09
CA GLY A 232 -5.15 11.75 12.45
C GLY A 232 -4.45 10.40 12.33
N VAL A 233 -4.02 10.07 11.12
CA VAL A 233 -3.20 8.88 10.85
C VAL A 233 -1.87 9.35 10.29
N THR A 234 -0.76 8.90 10.86
CA THR A 234 0.58 9.14 10.32
C THR A 234 1.26 7.81 10.05
N VAL A 235 1.52 7.51 8.79
CA VAL A 235 2.34 6.39 8.33
C VAL A 235 3.65 6.98 7.79
N TRP A 236 4.78 6.67 8.40
CA TRP A 236 6.07 7.31 8.10
C TRP A 236 7.19 6.29 7.96
N GLY A 237 7.99 6.38 6.90
CA GLY A 237 9.24 5.62 6.81
C GLY A 237 9.07 4.10 6.71
N ILE A 238 7.89 3.61 6.31
CA ILE A 238 7.63 2.17 6.26
C ILE A 238 8.11 1.56 4.94
N LYS A 239 8.35 0.24 4.97
CA LYS A 239 8.54 -0.58 3.76
C LYS A 239 7.44 -1.63 3.68
N ILE A 240 6.85 -1.82 2.51
CA ILE A 240 5.89 -2.91 2.24
C ILE A 240 6.43 -3.77 1.10
N LEU A 241 6.54 -5.08 1.32
CA LEU A 241 6.98 -6.07 0.33
C LEU A 241 6.04 -7.27 0.30
N THR A 242 5.11 -7.30 -0.65
CA THR A 242 4.18 -8.42 -0.82
C THR A 242 4.08 -8.84 -2.29
N PRO A 243 4.60 -10.01 -2.70
CA PRO A 243 5.39 -10.98 -1.92
C PRO A 243 6.85 -10.53 -1.70
N SER A 244 7.44 -10.84 -0.55
CA SER A 244 8.77 -10.33 -0.19
C SER A 244 9.92 -10.99 -0.97
N ARG A 245 9.77 -12.25 -1.40
CA ARG A 245 10.84 -12.99 -2.11
C ARG A 245 11.24 -12.37 -3.45
N VAL A 246 10.33 -11.68 -4.12
CA VAL A 246 10.59 -10.98 -5.40
C VAL A 246 11.67 -9.91 -5.24
N TYR A 247 11.73 -9.30 -4.05
CA TYR A 247 12.67 -8.24 -3.72
C TYR A 247 13.86 -8.73 -2.92
N THR A 248 13.73 -9.87 -2.23
CA THR A 248 14.76 -10.42 -1.32
C THR A 248 15.58 -11.56 -1.91
N VAL A 249 15.28 -12.00 -3.14
CA VAL A 249 16.03 -13.05 -3.84
C VAL A 249 16.44 -12.56 -5.24
N GLU A 250 17.75 -12.48 -5.49
CA GLU A 250 18.28 -12.06 -6.79
C GLU A 250 17.87 -13.03 -7.89
N GLY A 251 17.38 -12.49 -9.01
CA GLY A 251 16.91 -13.31 -10.13
C GLY A 251 15.67 -14.15 -9.81
N TYR A 252 14.91 -13.82 -8.75
CA TYR A 252 13.70 -14.55 -8.39
C TYR A 252 12.75 -14.68 -9.58
N ARG A 253 12.51 -15.92 -10.00
CA ARG A 253 11.57 -16.29 -11.06
C ARG A 253 10.87 -17.57 -10.65
N CYS A 254 9.56 -17.59 -10.80
CA CYS A 254 8.82 -18.80 -10.54
C CYS A 254 9.09 -19.85 -11.63
N PRO A 255 9.46 -21.09 -11.25
CA PRO A 255 9.49 -22.21 -12.19
C PRO A 255 8.17 -22.33 -12.95
N THR A 256 8.22 -22.78 -14.20
CA THR A 256 7.01 -23.03 -14.98
C THR A 256 6.06 -23.97 -14.23
N GLY A 257 4.80 -23.56 -14.08
CA GLY A 257 3.77 -24.35 -13.39
C GLY A 257 3.81 -24.28 -11.85
N SER A 258 4.65 -23.42 -11.26
CA SER A 258 4.73 -23.26 -9.80
C SER A 258 3.89 -22.12 -9.23
N THR A 259 3.41 -21.21 -10.08
CA THR A 259 2.49 -20.13 -9.69
C THR A 259 1.08 -20.68 -9.45
N PRO A 260 0.29 -20.09 -8.54
CA PRO A 260 -1.05 -20.56 -8.26
C PRO A 260 -1.97 -20.50 -9.48
N ASP A 261 -2.82 -21.52 -9.64
CA ASP A 261 -3.93 -21.52 -10.59
C ASP A 261 -5.18 -22.17 -9.97
N GLN A 262 -6.24 -22.38 -10.77
CA GLN A 262 -7.50 -22.95 -10.28
C GLN A 262 -7.41 -24.44 -9.90
N LYS A 263 -6.31 -25.12 -10.24
CA LYS A 263 -6.16 -26.57 -10.10
C LYS A 263 -5.04 -26.95 -9.14
N THR A 264 -3.97 -26.17 -9.10
CA THR A 264 -2.72 -26.43 -8.41
C THR A 264 -2.43 -25.31 -7.43
N PRO A 265 -2.21 -25.63 -6.15
CA PRO A 265 -1.71 -24.66 -5.18
C PRO A 265 -0.35 -24.09 -5.62
N GLY A 266 -0.16 -22.80 -5.41
CA GLY A 266 1.11 -22.13 -5.67
C GLY A 266 2.21 -22.59 -4.72
N THR A 267 3.39 -22.81 -5.28
CA THR A 267 4.65 -22.99 -4.52
C THR A 267 5.62 -21.82 -4.73
N CYS A 268 5.25 -20.89 -5.60
CA CYS A 268 5.98 -19.68 -5.91
C CYS A 268 4.99 -18.55 -6.23
N PHE A 269 5.32 -17.33 -5.80
CA PHE A 269 4.43 -16.18 -5.91
C PHE A 269 5.18 -14.97 -6.45
N THR A 270 4.63 -14.39 -7.50
CA THR A 270 5.01 -13.10 -8.08
C THR A 270 4.01 -12.02 -7.66
N PRO A 271 4.34 -10.72 -7.77
CA PRO A 271 3.36 -9.68 -7.47
C PRO A 271 2.12 -9.78 -8.38
N GLU A 272 2.26 -10.26 -9.62
CA GLU A 272 1.14 -10.56 -10.54
C GLU A 272 0.16 -11.60 -10.00
N THR A 273 0.63 -12.51 -9.15
CA THR A 273 -0.15 -13.66 -8.65
C THR A 273 -0.64 -13.51 -7.22
N VAL A 274 -0.25 -12.43 -6.54
CA VAL A 274 -0.69 -12.15 -5.18
C VAL A 274 -1.77 -11.07 -5.23
N LYS A 275 -3.02 -11.42 -4.95
CA LYS A 275 -4.19 -10.53 -5.13
C LYS A 275 -4.77 -10.08 -3.79
N ASN A 276 -5.41 -8.91 -3.78
CA ASN A 276 -6.00 -8.29 -2.58
C ASN A 276 -4.97 -8.10 -1.48
N THR A 277 -3.86 -7.44 -1.82
CA THR A 277 -2.75 -7.19 -0.88
C THR A 277 -2.40 -5.71 -0.80
N ASP A 278 -3.39 -4.84 -1.00
CA ASP A 278 -3.25 -3.39 -1.00
C ASP A 278 -2.33 -2.90 0.13
N GLY A 279 -1.51 -1.89 -0.16
CA GLY A 279 -0.48 -1.40 0.76
C GLY A 279 -1.08 -0.59 1.91
N PHE A 280 -1.79 0.49 1.58
CA PHE A 280 -2.47 1.31 2.58
C PHE A 280 -3.84 1.82 2.11
N ASP A 281 -4.86 1.47 2.88
CA ASP A 281 -6.27 1.71 2.56
C ASP A 281 -6.93 2.65 3.58
N PRO A 282 -6.81 3.98 3.40
CA PRO A 282 -7.57 4.92 4.20
C PRO A 282 -9.04 4.95 3.75
N GLY A 283 -9.88 4.31 4.56
CA GLY A 283 -11.33 4.26 4.48
C GLY A 283 -12.01 5.30 5.36
N GLN A 284 -12.83 6.18 4.79
CA GLN A 284 -13.63 7.19 5.53
C GLN A 284 -12.85 7.94 6.61
N SER A 285 -11.56 8.16 6.38
CA SER A 285 -10.61 8.66 7.36
C SER A 285 -10.26 10.12 7.07
N ASN A 286 -9.84 10.84 8.10
CA ASN A 286 -9.60 12.27 8.07
C ASN A 286 -8.19 12.61 8.55
N LYS A 287 -7.51 13.57 7.93
CA LYS A 287 -6.12 13.96 8.30
C LYS A 287 -5.17 12.77 8.26
N VAL A 288 -5.00 12.22 7.06
CA VAL A 288 -4.18 11.03 6.82
C VAL A 288 -2.89 11.44 6.11
N LEU A 289 -1.74 11.05 6.67
CA LEU A 289 -0.44 11.22 6.06
C LEU A 289 0.23 9.87 5.81
N LEU A 290 0.71 9.64 4.59
CA LEU A 290 1.73 8.65 4.27
C LEU A 290 2.97 9.38 3.76
N ALA A 291 4.11 9.23 4.43
CA ALA A 291 5.35 9.89 4.03
C ALA A 291 6.58 9.00 4.06
N TYR A 292 7.56 9.31 3.21
CA TYR A 292 8.90 8.69 3.21
C TYR A 292 8.88 7.16 3.10
N SER A 293 7.86 6.60 2.45
CA SER A 293 7.58 5.17 2.46
C SER A 293 7.84 4.50 1.11
N TYR A 294 8.13 3.20 1.18
CA TYR A 294 8.53 2.36 0.06
C TYR A 294 7.54 1.21 -0.09
N ILE A 295 6.72 1.21 -1.13
CA ILE A 295 5.60 0.27 -1.24
C ILE A 295 5.72 -0.55 -2.52
N SER A 296 5.84 -1.86 -2.36
CA SER A 296 5.53 -2.82 -3.40
C SER A 296 4.56 -3.88 -2.90
N THR A 297 3.52 -4.08 -3.69
CA THR A 297 2.52 -5.10 -3.40
C THR A 297 2.05 -5.80 -4.68
N GLY A 298 1.05 -6.70 -4.65
CA GLY A 298 0.42 -7.28 -5.82
C GLY A 298 -0.86 -6.58 -6.29
N ASP A 299 -1.35 -5.60 -5.51
CA ASP A 299 -2.54 -4.78 -5.82
C ASP A 299 -2.25 -3.27 -5.63
N ASP A 300 -3.22 -2.45 -5.21
CA ASP A 300 -3.03 -1.01 -4.99
C ASP A 300 -1.90 -0.68 -3.99
N ASN A 301 -0.96 0.20 -4.34
CA ASN A 301 0.03 0.68 -3.37
C ASN A 301 -0.66 1.50 -2.27
N VAL A 302 -1.64 2.31 -2.68
CA VAL A 302 -2.59 3.02 -1.82
C VAL A 302 -3.97 2.93 -2.45
N ALA A 303 -4.99 2.59 -1.67
CA ALA A 303 -6.39 2.65 -2.10
C ALA A 303 -7.25 3.48 -1.14
N ILE A 304 -7.48 4.75 -1.49
CA ILE A 304 -8.37 5.63 -0.72
C ILE A 304 -9.82 5.19 -0.99
N LYS A 305 -10.55 4.81 0.06
CA LYS A 305 -11.91 4.25 -0.05
C LYS A 305 -12.92 5.02 0.78
N SER A 306 -14.17 5.03 0.37
CA SER A 306 -15.27 5.70 1.07
C SER A 306 -16.62 5.09 0.74
N SER A 307 -17.14 4.27 1.65
CA SER A 307 -18.46 3.62 1.49
C SER A 307 -19.58 4.31 2.28
N ARG A 308 -19.26 5.24 3.18
CA ARG A 308 -20.21 5.89 4.09
C ARG A 308 -19.84 7.36 4.34
N LEU A 309 -20.83 8.16 4.75
CA LEU A 309 -20.64 9.55 5.14
C LEU A 309 -20.26 9.67 6.64
N PRO A 310 -19.41 10.64 7.01
CA PRO A 310 -18.57 11.43 6.12
C PRO A 310 -17.52 10.56 5.41
N GLY A 311 -17.23 10.87 4.15
CA GLY A 311 -16.16 10.20 3.39
C GLY A 311 -14.75 10.63 3.79
N SER A 312 -13.78 10.04 3.11
CA SER A 312 -12.35 10.32 3.30
C SER A 312 -12.05 11.75 2.91
N ARG A 313 -11.34 12.47 3.77
CA ARG A 313 -10.95 13.86 3.49
C ARG A 313 -9.62 14.24 4.11
N ASP A 314 -8.98 15.28 3.58
CA ASP A 314 -7.72 15.79 4.08
C ASP A 314 -6.66 14.68 4.14
N LEU A 315 -6.24 14.21 2.96
CA LEU A 315 -5.24 13.15 2.81
C LEU A 315 -4.03 13.66 2.06
N MET A 316 -2.83 13.31 2.54
CA MET A 316 -1.57 13.69 1.92
C MET A 316 -0.63 12.49 1.80
N PHE A 317 -0.04 12.33 0.62
CA PHE A 317 0.93 11.30 0.31
C PHE A 317 2.19 11.99 -0.22
N ALA A 318 3.25 12.02 0.58
CA ALA A 318 4.42 12.86 0.33
C ALA A 318 5.74 12.07 0.35
N HIS A 319 6.65 12.33 -0.60
CA HIS A 319 8.01 11.76 -0.59
C HIS A 319 8.04 10.23 -0.60
N ASN A 320 7.19 9.60 -1.41
CA ASN A 320 7.02 8.15 -1.43
C ASN A 320 7.63 7.53 -2.70
N HIS A 321 8.00 6.25 -2.58
CA HIS A 321 8.50 5.44 -3.69
C HIS A 321 7.62 4.20 -3.88
N PHE A 322 6.93 4.14 -5.02
CA PHE A 322 6.10 3.00 -5.40
C PHE A 322 6.81 2.18 -6.47
N TYR A 323 6.72 0.86 -6.32
CA TYR A 323 7.30 -0.10 -7.26
C TYR A 323 6.17 -0.86 -7.97
N TYR A 324 6.22 -2.19 -7.99
CA TYR A 324 5.09 -2.98 -8.44
C TYR A 324 3.85 -2.66 -7.60
N GLY A 325 2.74 -2.44 -8.30
CA GLY A 325 1.39 -2.35 -7.74
C GLY A 325 0.42 -1.74 -8.74
N HIS A 326 -0.79 -1.47 -8.29
CA HIS A 326 -1.84 -0.78 -9.03
C HIS A 326 -1.92 0.72 -8.70
N GLY A 327 -0.84 1.26 -8.12
CA GLY A 327 -0.60 2.69 -8.03
C GLY A 327 -1.25 3.36 -6.83
N LEU A 328 -1.32 4.70 -6.91
CA LEU A 328 -2.09 5.51 -5.98
C LEU A 328 -3.52 5.63 -6.51
N SER A 329 -4.42 4.89 -5.89
CA SER A 329 -5.82 4.78 -6.29
C SER A 329 -6.75 5.51 -5.33
N ILE A 330 -7.76 6.17 -5.91
CA ILE A 330 -9.00 6.55 -5.22
C ILE A 330 -10.11 5.62 -5.74
N GLY A 331 -10.69 4.81 -4.86
CA GLY A 331 -11.82 3.92 -5.14
C GLY A 331 -11.53 2.41 -5.05
N SER A 332 -12.44 1.56 -5.50
CA SER A 332 -13.68 1.90 -6.23
C SER A 332 -14.81 2.44 -5.36
N GLU A 333 -14.77 2.17 -4.05
CA GLU A 333 -15.75 2.68 -3.09
C GLU A 333 -15.55 4.19 -2.93
N THR A 334 -16.44 4.98 -3.51
CA THR A 334 -16.42 6.45 -3.46
C THR A 334 -17.76 7.03 -3.02
N ASN A 335 -18.72 6.17 -2.62
CA ASN A 335 -20.07 6.52 -2.19
C ASN A 335 -20.13 7.61 -1.12
N GLY A 336 -19.20 7.55 -0.16
CA GLY A 336 -19.09 8.53 0.93
C GLY A 336 -18.39 9.83 0.53
N GLY A 337 -17.79 9.87 -0.66
CA GLY A 337 -16.95 10.95 -1.17
C GLY A 337 -15.47 10.82 -0.79
N ALA A 338 -14.60 11.40 -1.61
CA ALA A 338 -13.17 11.57 -1.32
C ALA A 338 -12.76 13.01 -1.65
N HIS A 339 -12.30 13.76 -0.65
CA HIS A 339 -12.10 15.20 -0.76
C HIS A 339 -10.72 15.65 -0.30
N ASN A 340 -10.16 16.69 -0.91
CA ASN A 340 -8.86 17.27 -0.50
C ASN A 340 -7.75 16.21 -0.37
N VAL A 341 -7.40 15.61 -1.51
CA VAL A 341 -6.32 14.62 -1.61
C VAL A 341 -5.12 15.27 -2.27
N SER A 342 -3.96 15.21 -1.63
CA SER A 342 -2.71 15.72 -2.18
C SER A 342 -1.66 14.63 -2.28
N VAL A 343 -1.06 14.50 -3.46
CA VAL A 343 0.09 13.63 -3.72
C VAL A 343 1.21 14.53 -4.18
N VAL A 344 2.33 14.51 -3.47
CA VAL A 344 3.49 15.34 -3.80
C VAL A 344 4.77 14.54 -3.72
N ASP A 345 5.68 14.73 -4.68
CA ASP A 345 6.97 14.06 -4.68
C ASP A 345 6.83 12.53 -4.59
N LEU A 346 6.31 11.95 -5.68
CA LEU A 346 6.12 10.51 -5.82
C LEU A 346 6.98 10.01 -6.97
N ALA A 347 7.84 9.03 -6.67
CA ALA A 347 8.52 8.24 -7.68
C ALA A 347 7.81 6.89 -7.85
N ALA A 348 7.36 6.57 -9.07
CA ALA A 348 6.68 5.31 -9.38
C ALA A 348 7.42 4.53 -10.48
N ASP A 349 7.91 3.33 -10.13
CA ASP A 349 8.57 2.40 -11.05
C ASP A 349 7.75 1.11 -11.18
N GLY A 350 6.92 1.02 -12.22
CA GLY A 350 5.92 -0.04 -12.36
C GLY A 350 6.47 -1.43 -12.72
N ALA A 351 7.80 -1.59 -12.75
CA ALA A 351 8.49 -2.85 -13.06
C ALA A 351 8.06 -3.52 -14.38
N ASP A 352 7.56 -2.74 -15.35
CA ASP A 352 6.99 -3.21 -16.62
C ASP A 352 5.89 -4.28 -16.43
N SER A 353 5.16 -4.20 -15.31
CA SER A 353 4.05 -5.07 -14.98
C SER A 353 2.92 -4.97 -16.01
N GLN A 354 2.28 -6.11 -16.29
CA GLN A 354 1.08 -6.13 -17.12
C GLN A 354 -0.16 -5.50 -16.46
N ASP A 355 -0.15 -5.41 -15.14
CA ASP A 355 -1.24 -4.83 -14.36
C ASP A 355 -0.83 -3.47 -13.74
N GLY A 356 0.39 -2.99 -14.03
CA GLY A 356 0.97 -1.79 -13.43
C GLY A 356 0.20 -0.51 -13.78
N ILE A 357 -0.24 0.20 -12.74
CA ILE A 357 -1.00 1.45 -12.84
C ILE A 357 -0.30 2.53 -12.01
N GLY A 358 -0.33 3.77 -12.49
CA GLY A 358 0.29 4.94 -11.85
C GLY A 358 -0.65 5.69 -10.93
N LEU A 359 -1.27 6.76 -11.44
CA LEU A 359 -2.29 7.54 -10.72
C LEU A 359 -3.68 7.11 -11.18
N ARG A 360 -4.57 6.76 -10.24
CA ARG A 360 -5.89 6.24 -10.57
C ARG A 360 -7.01 6.85 -9.74
N ILE A 361 -8.13 7.16 -10.40
CA ILE A 361 -9.43 7.37 -9.77
C ILE A 361 -10.40 6.45 -10.49
N LYS A 362 -11.03 5.53 -9.75
CA LYS A 362 -11.92 4.50 -10.29
C LYS A 362 -13.25 4.51 -9.55
N SER A 363 -14.35 4.48 -10.27
CA SER A 363 -15.69 4.26 -9.71
C SER A 363 -16.64 3.74 -10.79
N GLY A 364 -17.87 3.42 -10.42
CA GLY A 364 -18.94 2.98 -11.32
C GLY A 364 -20.30 3.22 -10.69
N ALA A 365 -21.40 3.01 -11.42
CA ALA A 365 -22.77 3.34 -10.96
C ALA A 365 -23.19 2.62 -9.66
N LYS A 366 -22.52 1.51 -9.32
CA LYS A 366 -22.69 0.79 -8.05
C LYS A 366 -22.16 1.59 -6.85
N SER A 367 -21.01 2.24 -7.03
CA SER A 367 -20.32 2.97 -5.95
C SER A 367 -20.56 4.48 -6.05
N GLY A 368 -20.25 5.09 -7.20
CA GLY A 368 -20.40 6.52 -7.45
C GLY A 368 -19.87 7.42 -6.35
N GLY A 369 -20.50 8.59 -6.23
CA GLY A 369 -20.12 9.59 -5.24
C GLY A 369 -19.07 10.56 -5.80
N THR A 370 -18.80 11.58 -5.01
CA THR A 370 -17.97 12.72 -5.41
C THR A 370 -16.51 12.47 -5.08
N VAL A 371 -15.63 12.69 -6.06
CA VAL A 371 -14.19 12.80 -5.83
C VAL A 371 -13.78 14.20 -6.28
N ASP A 372 -13.32 15.02 -5.35
CA ASP A 372 -12.94 16.39 -5.67
C ASP A 372 -11.73 16.91 -4.91
N SER A 373 -11.20 18.02 -5.42
CA SER A 373 -10.04 18.71 -4.84
C SER A 373 -8.83 17.77 -4.73
N VAL A 374 -8.50 17.11 -5.84
CA VAL A 374 -7.38 16.17 -5.93
C VAL A 374 -6.20 16.84 -6.63
N SER A 375 -5.03 16.84 -5.98
CA SER A 375 -3.80 17.40 -6.53
C SER A 375 -2.71 16.34 -6.61
N TYR A 376 -2.06 16.25 -7.77
CA TYR A 376 -0.86 15.47 -8.00
C TYR A 376 0.26 16.44 -8.41
N ALA A 377 1.36 16.46 -7.66
CA ALA A 377 2.45 17.41 -7.84
C ALA A 377 3.82 16.74 -7.83
N ASN A 378 4.71 17.10 -8.76
CA ASN A 378 6.09 16.60 -8.82
C ASN A 378 6.16 15.06 -8.81
N ILE A 379 5.60 14.46 -9.87
CA ILE A 379 5.51 13.02 -10.03
C ILE A 379 6.53 12.57 -11.07
N CYS A 380 7.39 11.65 -10.71
CA CYS A 380 8.32 10.98 -11.60
C CYS A 380 7.89 9.53 -11.79
N MET A 381 7.72 9.09 -13.03
CA MET A 381 7.18 7.76 -13.31
C MET A 381 7.90 7.07 -14.48
N ARG A 382 8.09 5.76 -14.38
CA ARG A 382 8.63 4.94 -15.47
C ARG A 382 8.12 3.50 -15.40
N ASN A 383 8.20 2.77 -16.51
CA ASN A 383 7.88 1.34 -16.56
C ASN A 383 6.44 1.00 -16.10
N VAL A 384 5.49 1.93 -16.29
CA VAL A 384 4.08 1.77 -15.88
C VAL A 384 3.22 1.63 -17.14
N LYS A 385 2.47 0.53 -17.25
CA LYS A 385 1.58 0.29 -18.40
C LYS A 385 0.45 1.30 -18.50
N PHE A 386 -0.13 1.68 -17.36
CA PHE A 386 -1.25 2.62 -17.27
C PHE A 386 -0.93 3.84 -16.40
N PRO A 387 -0.19 4.85 -16.91
CA PRO A 387 0.33 5.94 -16.08
C PRO A 387 -0.75 6.80 -15.42
N LEU A 388 -1.85 7.09 -16.14
CA LEU A 388 -2.95 7.94 -15.71
C LEU A 388 -4.29 7.26 -16.02
N VAL A 389 -5.11 6.97 -15.01
CA VAL A 389 -6.39 6.27 -15.18
C VAL A 389 -7.49 6.96 -14.38
N PHE A 390 -8.29 7.79 -15.03
CA PHE A 390 -9.48 8.42 -14.44
C PHE A 390 -10.73 7.84 -15.10
N ASP A 391 -11.36 6.87 -14.44
CA ASP A 391 -12.38 6.01 -15.03
C ASP A 391 -13.63 5.89 -14.15
N THR A 392 -14.76 6.41 -14.65
CA THR A 392 -16.08 6.32 -13.98
C THR A 392 -16.90 5.08 -14.37
N HIS A 393 -16.34 4.14 -15.15
CA HIS A 393 -17.02 2.92 -15.60
C HIS A 393 -16.35 1.65 -15.07
N TYR A 394 -15.71 1.74 -13.91
CA TYR A 394 -15.10 0.60 -13.23
C TYR A 394 -16.16 -0.28 -12.55
N GLY A 395 -16.14 -1.57 -12.87
CA GLY A 395 -17.04 -2.56 -12.27
C GLY A 395 -18.41 -2.59 -12.94
N SER A 396 -19.49 -2.61 -12.13
CA SER A 396 -20.85 -2.75 -12.65
C SER A 396 -21.41 -1.43 -13.17
N ALA A 397 -22.01 -1.48 -14.37
CA ALA A 397 -22.85 -0.40 -14.90
C ALA A 397 -24.22 -0.28 -14.19
N SER A 398 -24.57 -1.26 -13.34
CA SER A 398 -25.79 -1.21 -12.53
C SER A 398 -25.59 -0.41 -11.24
N GLY A 399 -26.57 0.43 -10.91
CA GLY A 399 -26.64 1.23 -9.68
C GLY A 399 -27.13 2.65 -9.95
N THR A 400 -27.29 3.44 -8.89
CA THR A 400 -27.84 4.80 -8.91
C THR A 400 -26.97 5.81 -8.14
N SER A 401 -25.80 5.37 -7.67
CA SER A 401 -24.78 6.23 -7.11
C SER A 401 -23.84 6.55 -8.27
N TYR A 402 -24.01 7.69 -8.91
CA TYR A 402 -23.24 8.03 -10.11
C TYR A 402 -21.91 8.71 -9.72
N PRO A 403 -20.78 8.34 -10.33
CA PRO A 403 -19.50 8.99 -10.10
C PRO A 403 -19.51 10.46 -10.54
N ASP A 404 -18.85 11.31 -9.76
CA ASP A 404 -18.68 12.73 -10.08
C ASP A 404 -17.27 13.19 -9.71
N PHE A 405 -16.41 13.36 -10.71
CA PHE A 405 -14.99 13.64 -10.53
C PHE A 405 -14.69 15.07 -10.98
N SER A 406 -14.28 15.94 -10.06
CA SER A 406 -14.07 17.35 -10.37
C SER A 406 -12.88 17.95 -9.62
N GLY A 407 -12.35 19.09 -10.07
CA GLY A 407 -11.24 19.75 -9.37
C GLY A 407 -9.98 18.89 -9.28
N ILE A 408 -9.70 18.08 -10.32
CA ILE A 408 -8.48 17.28 -10.40
C ILE A 408 -7.38 18.14 -11.03
N THR A 409 -6.19 18.17 -10.42
CA THR A 409 -5.02 18.87 -10.95
C THR A 409 -3.83 17.92 -11.02
N VAL A 410 -3.23 17.78 -12.19
CA VAL A 410 -1.95 17.12 -12.38
C VAL A 410 -0.93 18.20 -12.77
N LYS A 411 0.03 18.46 -11.89
CA LYS A 411 1.04 19.49 -12.07
C LYS A 411 2.46 18.97 -11.89
N GLY A 412 3.30 19.07 -12.91
CA GLY A 412 4.66 18.54 -12.84
C GLY A 412 4.63 17.02 -12.77
N PHE A 413 4.14 16.38 -13.83
CA PHE A 413 4.17 14.94 -14.02
C PHE A 413 5.14 14.64 -15.16
N HIS A 414 6.13 13.79 -14.91
CA HIS A 414 7.09 13.38 -15.92
C HIS A 414 7.19 11.86 -15.99
N TYR A 415 6.76 11.31 -17.13
CA TYR A 415 6.82 9.90 -17.43
C TYR A 415 7.95 9.61 -18.42
N LEU A 416 8.95 8.84 -17.97
CA LEU A 416 10.16 8.55 -18.74
C LEU A 416 9.97 7.43 -19.79
N GLY A 417 8.77 6.85 -19.88
CA GLY A 417 8.47 5.74 -20.76
C GLY A 417 8.63 4.37 -20.09
N SER A 418 8.37 3.34 -20.90
CA SER A 418 8.53 1.93 -20.56
C SER A 418 9.17 1.21 -21.76
N PRO A 419 10.21 0.38 -21.55
CA PRO A 419 10.74 -0.48 -22.60
C PRO A 419 9.68 -1.40 -23.21
N ARG A 420 8.72 -1.85 -22.40
CA ARG A 420 7.66 -2.78 -22.80
C ARG A 420 6.43 -2.09 -23.39
N PHE A 421 6.09 -0.90 -22.92
CA PHE A 421 4.82 -0.24 -23.21
C PHE A 421 4.96 1.14 -23.88
N GLY A 422 6.18 1.63 -24.11
CA GLY A 422 6.43 2.97 -24.62
C GLY A 422 5.80 4.04 -23.73
N GLY A 423 4.94 4.88 -24.32
CA GLY A 423 4.15 5.91 -23.61
C GLY A 423 3.03 5.38 -22.72
N GLY A 424 2.77 4.07 -22.72
CA GLY A 424 1.69 3.46 -21.96
C GLY A 424 0.29 3.80 -22.49
N LYS A 425 -0.71 3.53 -21.64
CA LYS A 425 -2.14 3.69 -21.93
C LYS A 425 -2.78 4.58 -20.87
N THR A 426 -3.51 5.60 -21.28
CA THR A 426 -4.15 6.57 -20.40
C THR A 426 -5.66 6.55 -20.58
N THR A 427 -6.42 6.74 -19.48
CA THR A 427 -7.88 6.85 -19.53
C THR A 427 -8.33 8.17 -18.91
N PHE A 428 -9.18 8.90 -19.63
CA PHE A 428 -9.98 10.02 -19.15
C PHE A 428 -11.42 9.77 -19.58
N GLY A 429 -12.22 9.19 -18.68
CA GLY A 429 -13.61 8.84 -18.96
C GLY A 429 -14.51 9.30 -17.84
N GLY A 430 -15.18 10.44 -18.02
CA GLY A 430 -16.25 10.90 -17.12
C GLY A 430 -17.57 10.21 -17.37
N TYR A 431 -18.53 10.41 -16.45
CA TYR A 431 -19.77 9.63 -16.44
C TYR A 431 -20.86 10.29 -17.30
N ASN A 432 -21.34 9.59 -18.32
CA ASN A 432 -22.35 10.10 -19.26
C ASN A 432 -23.42 9.05 -19.61
N ASP A 433 -23.75 8.23 -18.62
CA ASP A 433 -24.76 7.18 -18.73
C ASP A 433 -25.98 7.51 -17.88
N ASN A 434 -27.08 6.78 -18.09
CA ASN A 434 -28.30 6.86 -17.26
C ASN A 434 -28.87 8.28 -17.13
N GLY A 435 -28.78 9.07 -18.20
CA GLY A 435 -29.25 10.47 -18.24
C GLY A 435 -28.42 11.45 -17.41
N GLN A 436 -27.29 11.02 -16.86
CA GLN A 436 -26.34 11.88 -16.17
C GLN A 436 -25.33 12.46 -17.16
N LYS A 437 -24.83 13.66 -16.87
CA LYS A 437 -23.72 14.31 -17.57
C LYS A 437 -22.76 14.86 -16.52
N ARG A 438 -21.76 14.07 -16.16
CA ARG A 438 -20.76 14.39 -15.12
C ARG A 438 -19.38 14.27 -15.71
N PRO A 439 -18.99 15.22 -16.58
CA PRO A 439 -17.67 15.20 -17.18
C PRO A 439 -16.60 15.38 -16.10
N ILE A 440 -15.46 14.72 -16.28
CA ILE A 440 -14.30 14.96 -15.44
C ILE A 440 -13.82 16.40 -15.67
N SER A 441 -13.60 17.18 -14.62
CA SER A 441 -12.89 18.46 -14.70
C SER A 441 -11.45 18.29 -14.25
N ILE A 442 -10.50 18.46 -15.18
CA ILE A 442 -9.07 18.20 -14.93
C ILE A 442 -8.16 19.30 -15.49
N THR A 443 -7.23 19.76 -14.66
CA THR A 443 -6.14 20.66 -15.05
C THR A 443 -4.85 19.88 -15.28
N LEU A 444 -4.20 20.12 -16.42
CA LEU A 444 -2.89 19.57 -16.77
C LEU A 444 -1.87 20.71 -16.92
N ASP A 445 -0.83 20.72 -16.09
CA ASP A 445 0.22 21.74 -16.11
C ASP A 445 1.61 21.07 -15.98
N ASN A 446 2.47 21.17 -16.99
CA ASN A 446 3.75 20.43 -17.00
C ASN A 446 3.55 18.90 -16.88
N VAL A 447 2.82 18.31 -17.84
CA VAL A 447 2.53 16.87 -17.93
C VAL A 447 3.23 16.30 -19.16
N VAL A 448 4.38 15.69 -18.93
CA VAL A 448 5.34 15.32 -19.98
C VAL A 448 5.54 13.81 -20.03
N PHE A 449 5.43 13.25 -21.23
CA PHE A 449 5.79 11.89 -21.56
C PHE A 449 6.99 11.95 -22.51
N ASP A 450 8.10 11.35 -22.11
CA ASP A 450 9.28 11.25 -22.96
C ASP A 450 9.07 10.26 -24.11
N GLY A 451 9.68 10.57 -25.26
CA GLY A 451 9.63 9.71 -26.44
C GLY A 451 8.20 9.44 -26.94
N THR A 452 7.80 8.17 -26.93
CA THR A 452 6.48 7.73 -27.44
C THR A 452 5.36 8.31 -26.59
N GLN A 453 4.47 9.07 -27.21
CA GLN A 453 3.30 9.66 -26.55
C GLN A 453 2.24 8.60 -26.19
N PRO A 454 1.47 8.77 -25.11
CA PRO A 454 0.50 7.78 -24.65
C PRO A 454 -0.60 7.52 -25.69
N SER A 455 -1.16 6.32 -25.63
CA SER A 455 -2.44 6.00 -26.29
C SER A 455 -3.59 6.13 -25.31
N PHE A 456 -4.80 6.44 -25.80
CA PHE A 456 -5.97 6.56 -24.93
C PHE A 456 -6.84 5.31 -25.00
N THR A 457 -7.13 4.73 -23.83
CA THR A 457 -8.10 3.65 -23.65
C THR A 457 -9.52 4.17 -23.37
N GLY A 458 -9.64 5.43 -22.98
CA GLY A 458 -10.89 6.20 -22.93
C GLY A 458 -10.57 7.69 -22.96
N LEU A 459 -11.31 8.44 -23.77
CA LEU A 459 -11.24 9.90 -23.87
C LEU A 459 -12.65 10.43 -24.15
N THR A 460 -13.45 10.47 -23.10
CA THR A 460 -14.88 10.84 -23.17
C THR A 460 -15.27 11.61 -21.92
N SER A 461 -16.24 12.51 -22.05
CA SER A 461 -16.84 13.29 -20.97
C SER A 461 -15.77 13.86 -20.05
N THR A 462 -14.85 14.63 -20.62
CA THR A 462 -13.72 15.21 -19.89
C THR A 462 -13.45 16.62 -20.38
N HIS A 463 -13.42 17.57 -19.46
CA HIS A 463 -13.15 18.97 -19.68
C HIS A 463 -11.72 19.27 -19.19
N PHE A 464 -10.82 19.46 -20.15
CA PHE A 464 -9.41 19.73 -19.89
C PHE A 464 -9.14 21.24 -19.78
N ILE A 465 -8.35 21.59 -18.78
CA ILE A 465 -7.78 22.93 -18.60
C ILE A 465 -6.27 22.79 -18.72
N LEU A 466 -5.68 23.38 -19.76
CA LEU A 466 -4.23 23.33 -19.98
C LEU A 466 -3.58 24.55 -19.32
N GLY A 467 -2.69 24.27 -18.36
CA GLY A 467 -1.87 25.26 -17.67
C GLY A 467 -0.68 25.75 -18.50
N PRO A 468 0.13 26.67 -17.95
CA PRO A 468 1.23 27.31 -18.67
C PRO A 468 2.45 26.40 -18.90
N GLY A 469 2.57 25.26 -18.22
CA GLY A 469 3.64 24.29 -18.47
C GLY A 469 3.40 23.41 -19.71
N PRO A 470 4.41 22.65 -20.14
CA PRO A 470 4.31 21.79 -21.31
C PRO A 470 3.35 20.63 -21.08
N VAL A 471 2.51 20.30 -22.07
CA VAL A 471 1.69 19.09 -22.08
C VAL A 471 1.98 18.33 -23.36
N SER A 472 2.82 17.30 -23.25
CA SER A 472 3.45 16.58 -24.38
C SER A 472 2.47 15.97 -25.39
N PHE A 473 1.29 15.54 -24.93
CA PHE A 473 0.23 14.94 -25.74
C PHE A 473 -0.96 15.88 -25.99
N ALA A 474 -0.81 17.19 -25.76
CA ALA A 474 -1.90 18.16 -25.94
C ALA A 474 -2.50 18.14 -27.35
N ASN A 475 -1.68 17.89 -28.38
CA ASN A 475 -2.14 17.75 -29.76
C ASN A 475 -3.07 16.54 -30.01
N LYS A 476 -3.09 15.57 -29.08
CA LYS A 476 -4.01 14.43 -29.12
C LYS A 476 -5.32 14.69 -28.36
N LEU A 477 -5.41 15.78 -27.59
CA LEU A 477 -6.64 16.19 -26.91
C LEU A 477 -7.49 17.01 -27.88
N VAL A 478 -8.30 16.32 -28.68
CA VAL A 478 -9.15 16.95 -29.70
C VAL A 478 -10.54 17.21 -29.12
N PRO A 479 -11.03 18.46 -29.09
CA PRO A 479 -12.41 18.75 -28.67
C PRO A 479 -13.43 17.95 -29.48
N SER A 480 -14.43 17.39 -28.80
CA SER A 480 -15.49 16.57 -29.41
C SER A 480 -16.82 16.87 -28.74
N ILE A 481 -17.80 17.38 -29.51
CA ILE A 481 -19.17 17.56 -29.03
C ILE A 481 -19.82 16.20 -28.76
N LYS A 482 -19.57 15.21 -29.62
CA LYS A 482 -20.13 13.86 -29.50
C LYS A 482 -19.70 13.18 -28.21
N ASP A 483 -18.42 13.31 -27.88
CA ASP A 483 -17.83 12.64 -26.72
C ASP A 483 -17.78 13.55 -25.49
N ASP A 484 -18.37 14.76 -25.52
CA ASP A 484 -18.31 15.76 -24.44
C ASP A 484 -16.88 16.02 -23.93
N VAL A 485 -15.97 16.25 -24.90
CA VAL A 485 -14.57 16.59 -24.63
C VAL A 485 -14.36 18.06 -24.95
N THR A 486 -13.92 18.83 -23.96
CA THR A 486 -13.53 20.23 -24.13
C THR A 486 -12.07 20.43 -23.73
N VAL A 487 -11.41 21.37 -24.39
CA VAL A 487 -10.03 21.74 -24.08
C VAL A 487 -9.95 23.25 -24.06
N THR A 488 -9.50 23.80 -22.93
CA THR A 488 -9.34 25.24 -22.71
C THR A 488 -7.93 25.54 -22.23
N GLY A 489 -7.50 26.79 -22.34
CA GLY A 489 -6.12 27.17 -22.09
C GLY A 489 -5.19 26.76 -23.23
N SER A 490 -3.89 26.86 -23.01
CA SER A 490 -2.88 26.48 -24.01
C SER A 490 -1.61 26.05 -23.29
N PRO A 491 -1.02 24.90 -23.66
CA PRO A 491 0.23 24.46 -23.06
C PRO A 491 1.34 25.45 -23.45
N GLY A 492 2.19 25.81 -22.50
CA GLY A 492 3.35 26.65 -22.77
C GLY A 492 4.62 25.83 -22.96
N ASN A 493 5.73 26.54 -23.05
CA ASN A 493 7.06 25.95 -23.02
C ASN A 493 7.53 25.81 -21.58
N GLY A 494 8.36 24.82 -21.30
CA GLY A 494 8.96 24.65 -19.98
C GLY A 494 9.85 23.43 -19.92
N THR A 495 10.57 23.30 -18.81
CA THR A 495 11.36 22.10 -18.54
C THR A 495 10.46 21.09 -17.80
N PRO A 496 10.47 19.81 -18.21
CA PRO A 496 9.83 18.74 -17.45
C PRO A 496 10.38 18.67 -16.02
N VAL A 497 9.66 18.02 -15.12
CA VAL A 497 10.18 17.73 -13.77
C VAL A 497 11.47 16.90 -13.88
N ASP A 498 12.52 17.29 -13.16
CA ASP A 498 13.77 16.53 -13.16
C ASP A 498 13.58 15.22 -12.37
N CYS A 499 13.70 14.09 -13.07
CA CYS A 499 13.56 12.74 -12.50
C CYS A 499 14.89 12.00 -12.36
N THR A 500 16.03 12.65 -12.61
CA THR A 500 17.35 11.99 -12.63
C THR A 500 17.72 11.32 -11.30
N ALA A 501 17.28 11.88 -10.19
CA ALA A 501 17.53 11.37 -8.84
C ALA A 501 16.28 10.81 -8.13
N ALA A 502 15.14 10.72 -8.82
CA ALA A 502 13.86 10.38 -8.19
C ALA A 502 13.72 8.89 -7.83
N PHE A 503 14.33 8.00 -8.62
CA PHE A 503 14.14 6.56 -8.46
C PHE A 503 15.16 5.95 -7.52
N VAL A 504 14.70 5.58 -6.33
CA VAL A 504 15.49 4.88 -5.32
C VAL A 504 15.33 3.36 -5.52
N PRO A 505 16.41 2.57 -5.63
CA PRO A 505 16.31 1.11 -5.64
C PRO A 505 15.90 0.55 -4.27
N MET A 506 15.05 -0.48 -4.24
CA MET A 506 14.54 -1.03 -2.98
C MET A 506 15.64 -1.57 -2.03
N LYS A 507 16.75 -2.14 -2.53
CA LYS A 507 17.90 -2.57 -1.69
C LYS A 507 18.48 -1.49 -0.84
N SER A 508 18.39 -0.25 -1.31
CA SER A 508 19.06 0.85 -0.61
C SER A 508 18.37 1.14 0.73
N VAL A 509 17.13 0.67 0.90
CA VAL A 509 16.29 0.90 2.07
C VAL A 509 15.89 -0.38 2.79
N VAL A 510 16.01 -1.54 2.12
CA VAL A 510 15.90 -2.88 2.69
C VAL A 510 17.22 -3.61 2.38
N PRO A 511 18.25 -3.54 3.25
CA PRO A 511 19.57 -4.11 2.93
C PRO A 511 19.57 -5.63 2.71
N GLU A 512 18.59 -6.35 3.27
CA GLU A 512 18.40 -7.78 2.96
C GLU A 512 17.77 -8.03 1.58
N ALA A 513 17.37 -7.00 0.84
CA ALA A 513 16.96 -7.08 -0.56
C ALA A 513 18.20 -7.02 -1.48
N PRO A 514 18.46 -8.02 -2.34
CA PRO A 514 19.70 -8.05 -3.11
C PRO A 514 19.79 -7.04 -4.28
N PHE A 515 18.79 -6.19 -4.56
CA PHE A 515 18.87 -5.08 -5.53
C PHE A 515 17.99 -3.88 -5.24
#